data_AF-A0A521GZS1-F1
#
_entry.id   AF-A0A521GZS1-F1
#
_cell.length_a   1.000
_cell.length_b   1.000
_cell.length_c   1.000
_cell.angle_alpha   90.00
_cell.angle_beta   90.00
_cell.angle_gamma   90.00
#
_symmetry.space_group_name_H-M   'P 1'
#
loop_
_entity.id
_entity.type
_entity.pdbx_description
1 polymer ?
#
loop_
_entity_poly.entity_id
_entity_poly.type
_entity_poly.pdbx_seq_one_letter_code
_entity_poly.pdbx_strand_id
1 'polypeptide(L)'
;MLGLLRKFENARVFTDAEAWALFRAAAFGEAIGWTLLIIGIGLEHLTGSHTYVAVAGRIHGMLFVAYMVAVLALYPSLVWSRWKALFALAFSMPPYGSIVFERWASWRRRAHGFKTYRHYLLYNRLVCR
;
A
#
# COMPACT_ATOMS: atom_id res chain seq x y z
N MET A 1 -10.37 19.24 -15.71
CA MET A 1 -9.63 18.05 -15.24
C MET A 1 -8.83 18.30 -13.95
N LEU A 2 -7.91 19.28 -13.90
CA LEU A 2 -7.06 19.52 -12.71
C LEU A 2 -7.85 19.90 -11.43
N GLY A 3 -8.97 20.64 -11.57
CA GLY A 3 -9.80 21.06 -10.45
C GLY A 3 -10.54 19.92 -9.74
N LEU A 4 -11.00 18.91 -10.50
CA LEU A 4 -11.66 17.73 -9.94
C LEU A 4 -10.67 16.88 -9.13
N LEU A 5 -9.46 16.69 -9.66
CA LEU A 5 -8.39 15.98 -8.96
C LEU A 5 -8.03 16.67 -7.65
N ARG A 6 -7.90 18.00 -7.64
CA ARG A 6 -7.62 18.74 -6.41
C ARG A 6 -8.75 18.66 -5.39
N LYS A 7 -10.02 18.66 -5.85
CA LYS A 7 -11.18 18.45 -4.97
C LYS A 7 -11.13 17.06 -4.33
N PHE A 8 -10.77 16.03 -5.10
CA PHE A 8 -10.59 14.67 -4.59
C PHE A 8 -9.44 14.58 -3.57
N GLU A 9 -8.28 15.20 -3.86
CA GLU A 9 -7.13 15.23 -2.95
C GLU A 9 -7.44 15.89 -1.61
N ASN A 10 -8.39 16.83 -1.58
CA ASN A 10 -8.82 17.52 -0.38
C ASN A 10 -9.94 16.80 0.39
N ALA A 11 -10.60 15.80 -0.20
CA ALA A 11 -11.76 15.16 0.41
C ALA A 11 -11.42 14.32 1.65
N ARG A 12 -10.19 13.74 1.70
CA ARG A 12 -9.63 12.95 2.82
C ARG A 12 -10.70 12.14 3.56
N VAL A 13 -11.40 11.29 2.81
CA VAL A 13 -12.61 10.57 3.25
C VAL A 13 -12.38 9.67 4.47
N PHE A 14 -11.16 9.17 4.63
CA PHE A 14 -10.78 8.27 5.71
C PHE A 14 -9.81 8.96 6.66
N THR A 15 -9.83 8.58 7.93
CA THR A 15 -8.76 8.98 8.85
C THR A 15 -7.42 8.36 8.42
N ASP A 16 -6.29 8.95 8.85
CA ASP A 16 -4.97 8.41 8.54
C ASP A 16 -4.78 6.97 9.07
N ALA A 17 -5.40 6.63 10.20
CA ALA A 17 -5.35 5.28 10.77
C ALA A 17 -6.16 4.27 9.95
N GLU A 18 -7.40 4.60 9.57
CA GLU A 18 -8.25 3.74 8.74
C GLU A 18 -7.66 3.56 7.34
N ALA A 19 -7.22 4.65 6.71
CA ALA A 19 -6.60 4.61 5.39
C ALA A 19 -5.34 3.74 5.40
N TRP A 20 -4.53 3.86 6.46
CA TRP A 20 -3.34 3.02 6.62
C TRP A 20 -3.69 1.54 6.80
N ALA A 21 -4.70 1.23 7.61
CA ALA A 21 -5.14 -0.15 7.85
C ALA A 21 -5.65 -0.80 6.55
N LEU A 22 -6.49 -0.11 5.78
CA LEU A 22 -7.01 -0.58 4.50
C LEU A 22 -5.90 -0.78 3.47
N PHE A 23 -4.99 0.19 3.32
CA PHE A 23 -3.83 0.08 2.44
C PHE A 23 -2.96 -1.12 2.80
N ARG A 24 -2.67 -1.30 4.10
CA ARG A 24 -1.86 -2.41 4.59
C ARG A 24 -2.55 -3.75 4.34
N ALA A 25 -3.85 -3.86 4.61
CA ALA A 25 -4.62 -5.07 4.32
C ALA A 25 -4.55 -5.43 2.82
N ALA A 26 -4.71 -4.44 1.93
CA ALA A 26 -4.58 -4.65 0.50
C ALA A 26 -3.17 -5.09 0.08
N ALA A 27 -2.11 -4.50 0.67
CA ALA A 27 -0.72 -4.89 0.40
C ALA A 27 -0.44 -6.34 0.80
N PHE A 28 -0.91 -6.77 1.98
CA PHE A 28 -0.80 -8.17 2.41
C PHE A 28 -1.64 -9.11 1.55
N GLY A 29 -2.84 -8.70 1.14
CA GLY A 29 -3.67 -9.47 0.22
C GLY A 29 -2.98 -9.70 -1.12
N GLU A 30 -2.42 -8.66 -1.73
CA GLU A 30 -1.67 -8.75 -2.98
C GLU A 30 -0.47 -9.68 -2.86
N ALA A 31 0.26 -9.62 -1.73
CA ALA A 31 1.38 -10.52 -1.45
C ALA A 31 0.95 -11.99 -1.33
N ILE A 32 -0.17 -12.26 -0.66
CA ILE A 32 -0.78 -13.61 -0.63
C ILE A 32 -1.13 -14.06 -2.05
N GLY A 33 -1.67 -13.16 -2.88
CA GLY A 33 -1.93 -13.41 -4.29
C GLY A 33 -0.66 -13.85 -5.03
N TRP A 34 0.45 -13.14 -4.87
CA TRP A 34 1.75 -13.54 -5.44
C TRP A 34 2.22 -14.90 -4.95
N THR A 35 2.10 -15.19 -3.64
CA THR A 35 2.46 -16.50 -3.09
C THR A 35 1.65 -17.62 -3.75
N LEU A 36 0.32 -17.45 -3.87
CA LEU A 36 -0.54 -18.41 -4.54
C LEU A 36 -0.15 -18.58 -6.01
N LEU A 37 0.14 -17.49 -6.72
CA LEU A 37 0.54 -17.54 -8.13
C LEU A 37 1.85 -18.29 -8.33
N ILE A 38 2.88 -18.01 -7.51
CA ILE A 38 4.16 -18.71 -7.55
C ILE A 38 3.98 -20.20 -7.27
N ILE A 39 3.16 -20.56 -6.28
CA ILE A 39 2.82 -21.96 -6.01
C ILE A 39 2.11 -22.58 -7.22
N GLY A 40 1.16 -21.88 -7.84
CA GLY A 40 0.46 -22.33 -9.05
C GLY A 40 1.40 -22.63 -10.21
N ILE A 41 2.37 -21.75 -10.46
CA ILE A 41 3.41 -21.94 -11.50
C ILE A 41 4.29 -23.16 -11.18
N GLY A 42 4.65 -23.34 -9.90
CA GLY A 42 5.44 -24.50 -9.47
C GLY A 42 4.67 -25.81 -9.62
N LEU A 43 3.40 -25.84 -9.23
CA LEU A 43 2.54 -27.02 -9.37
C LEU A 43 2.29 -27.38 -10.83
N GLU A 44 2.12 -26.39 -11.70
CA GLU A 44 2.04 -26.62 -13.14
C GLU A 44 3.30 -27.31 -13.68
N HIS A 45 4.49 -26.87 -13.28
CA HIS A 45 5.74 -27.52 -13.67
C HIS A 45 5.86 -28.96 -13.16
N LEU A 46 5.32 -29.26 -11.98
CA LEU A 46 5.39 -30.60 -11.38
C LEU A 46 4.33 -31.56 -11.92
N THR A 47 3.16 -31.05 -12.29
CA THR A 47 1.99 -31.88 -12.64
C THR A 47 1.64 -31.85 -14.13
N GLY A 48 2.19 -30.89 -14.90
CA GLY A 48 1.81 -30.62 -16.28
C GLY A 48 0.40 -30.02 -16.44
N SER A 49 -0.30 -29.71 -15.35
CA SER A 49 -1.68 -29.23 -15.36
C SER A 49 -1.76 -27.70 -15.24
N HIS A 50 -2.37 -27.05 -16.22
CA HIS A 50 -2.61 -25.60 -16.23
C HIS A 50 -3.67 -25.13 -15.22
N THR A 51 -4.40 -26.05 -14.58
CA THR A 51 -5.50 -25.70 -13.67
C THR A 51 -5.02 -24.85 -12.48
N TYR A 52 -3.86 -25.18 -11.91
CA TYR A 52 -3.35 -24.51 -10.72
C TYR A 52 -2.94 -23.06 -11.00
N VAL A 53 -2.17 -22.83 -12.05
CA VAL A 53 -1.76 -21.47 -12.46
C VAL A 53 -2.98 -20.64 -12.86
N ALA A 54 -3.98 -21.23 -13.52
CA ALA A 54 -5.17 -20.52 -13.97
C ALA A 54 -6.02 -20.02 -12.79
N VAL A 55 -6.23 -20.87 -11.77
CA VAL A 55 -6.98 -20.49 -10.56
C VAL A 55 -6.18 -19.47 -9.73
N ALA A 56 -4.89 -19.73 -9.50
CA ALA A 56 -4.05 -18.83 -8.72
C ALA A 56 -3.88 -17.46 -9.39
N GLY A 57 -3.74 -17.43 -10.71
CA GLY A 57 -3.66 -16.21 -11.51
C GLY A 57 -4.93 -15.35 -11.42
N ARG A 58 -6.12 -15.98 -11.44
CA ARG A 58 -7.39 -15.25 -11.25
C ARG A 58 -7.48 -14.62 -9.84
N ILE A 59 -7.12 -15.37 -8.81
CA ILE A 59 -7.12 -14.88 -7.43
C ILE A 59 -6.11 -13.73 -7.28
N HIS A 60 -4.88 -13.91 -7.75
CA HIS A 60 -3.85 -12.88 -7.73
C HIS A 60 -4.30 -11.63 -8.47
N GLY A 61 -4.80 -11.75 -9.70
CA GLY A 61 -5.25 -10.61 -10.50
C GLY A 61 -6.36 -9.80 -9.81
N MET A 62 -7.31 -10.46 -9.15
CA MET A 62 -8.34 -9.79 -8.37
C MET A 62 -7.75 -9.00 -7.19
N LEU A 63 -6.81 -9.60 -6.45
CA LEU A 63 -6.14 -8.95 -5.32
C LEU A 63 -5.23 -7.80 -5.76
N PHE A 64 -4.56 -7.95 -6.91
CA PHE A 64 -3.74 -6.91 -7.53
C PHE A 64 -4.61 -5.69 -7.91
N VAL A 65 -5.75 -5.88 -8.57
CA VAL A 65 -6.67 -4.79 -8.89
C VAL A 65 -7.23 -4.14 -7.61
N ALA A 66 -7.59 -4.94 -6.60
CA ALA A 66 -8.04 -4.42 -5.30
C ALA A 66 -6.97 -3.54 -4.65
N TYR A 67 -5.68 -3.94 -4.72
CA TYR A 67 -4.56 -3.11 -4.28
C TYR A 67 -4.46 -1.80 -5.05
N MET A 68 -4.55 -1.83 -6.38
CA MET A 68 -4.50 -0.61 -7.20
C MET A 68 -5.62 0.37 -6.83
N VAL A 69 -6.84 -0.13 -6.67
CA VAL A 69 -7.99 0.68 -6.24
C VAL A 69 -7.76 1.25 -4.85
N ALA A 70 -7.26 0.45 -3.89
CA ALA A 70 -6.93 0.93 -2.56
C ALA A 70 -5.90 2.06 -2.60
N VAL A 71 -4.81 1.92 -3.37
CA VAL A 71 -3.81 2.99 -3.52
C VAL A 71 -4.45 4.28 -4.07
N LEU A 72 -5.23 4.18 -5.14
CA LEU A 72 -5.86 5.35 -5.78
C LEU A 72 -6.92 6.01 -4.90
N ALA A 73 -7.66 5.23 -4.11
CA ALA A 73 -8.68 5.74 -3.20
C ALA A 73 -8.08 6.37 -1.93
N LEU A 74 -6.97 5.83 -1.43
CA LEU A 74 -6.46 6.14 -0.09
C LEU A 74 -5.29 7.15 -0.10
N TYR A 75 -4.61 7.37 -1.23
CA TYR A 75 -3.47 8.29 -1.28
C TYR A 75 -3.78 9.72 -0.78
N PRO A 76 -4.99 10.31 -0.98
CA PRO A 76 -5.31 11.61 -0.42
C PRO A 76 -5.36 11.60 1.11
N SER A 77 -6.04 10.60 1.68
CA SER A 77 -6.18 10.43 3.13
C SER A 77 -4.85 10.14 3.81
N LEU A 78 -3.93 9.45 3.10
CA LEU A 78 -2.56 9.21 3.54
C LEU A 78 -1.62 10.41 3.32
N VAL A 79 -2.12 11.50 2.75
CA VAL A 79 -1.35 12.72 2.42
C VAL A 79 -0.13 12.38 1.55
N TRP A 80 -0.30 11.43 0.64
CA TRP A 80 0.74 11.04 -0.31
C TRP A 80 0.71 11.96 -1.51
N SER A 81 1.89 12.29 -2.04
CA SER A 81 1.97 12.89 -3.37
C SER A 81 1.55 11.86 -4.42
N ARG A 82 1.05 12.35 -5.57
CA ARG A 82 0.73 11.48 -6.72
C ARG A 82 1.90 10.61 -7.12
N TRP A 83 3.13 11.13 -7.05
CA TRP A 83 4.35 10.37 -7.30
C TRP A 83 4.53 9.19 -6.35
N LYS A 84 4.26 9.38 -5.05
CA LYS A 84 4.31 8.28 -4.08
C LYS A 84 3.24 7.22 -4.37
N ALA A 85 2.03 7.62 -4.78
CA ALA A 85 1.00 6.69 -5.23
C ALA A 85 1.42 5.92 -6.49
N LEU A 86 2.00 6.59 -7.48
CA LEU A 86 2.54 5.95 -8.68
C LEU A 86 3.66 4.96 -8.35
N PHE A 87 4.56 5.29 -7.42
CA PHE A 87 5.56 4.34 -6.95
C PHE A 87 4.93 3.13 -6.26
N ALA A 88 3.88 3.31 -5.45
CA ALA A 88 3.16 2.19 -4.85
C ALA A 88 2.61 1.22 -5.93
N LEU A 89 1.99 1.76 -6.97
CA LEU A 89 1.46 0.98 -8.09
C LEU A 89 2.58 0.27 -8.86
N ALA A 90 3.68 0.97 -9.15
CA ALA A 90 4.83 0.38 -9.84
C ALA A 90 5.44 -0.77 -9.03
N PHE A 91 5.54 -0.61 -7.70
CA PHE A 91 6.05 -1.65 -6.81
C PHE A 91 5.11 -2.85 -6.68
N SER A 92 3.81 -2.76 -6.99
CA SER A 92 2.97 -3.96 -7.02
C SER A 92 3.22 -4.88 -8.23
N MET A 93 3.93 -4.42 -9.27
CA MET A 93 4.22 -5.26 -10.44
C MET A 93 5.21 -6.41 -10.17
N PRO A 94 6.34 -6.21 -9.47
CA PRO A 94 7.21 -7.32 -9.10
C PRO A 94 6.62 -8.12 -7.92
N PRO A 95 6.92 -9.43 -7.82
CA PRO A 95 6.52 -10.25 -6.68
C PRO A 95 6.88 -9.63 -5.34
N TYR A 96 5.91 -9.58 -4.42
CA TYR A 96 6.04 -9.04 -3.07
C TYR A 96 6.43 -7.55 -2.97
N GLY A 97 6.45 -6.80 -4.08
CA GLY A 97 6.87 -5.41 -4.04
C GLY A 97 5.89 -4.50 -3.31
N SER A 98 4.60 -4.88 -3.22
CA SER A 98 3.60 -4.25 -2.35
C SER A 98 4.03 -4.23 -0.87
N ILE A 99 4.65 -5.31 -0.37
CA ILE A 99 5.17 -5.43 1.00
C ILE A 99 6.44 -4.60 1.18
N VAL A 100 7.34 -4.59 0.19
CA VAL A 100 8.55 -3.77 0.23
C VAL A 100 8.17 -2.30 0.35
N PHE A 101 7.21 -1.85 -0.48
CA PHE A 101 6.70 -0.49 -0.44
C PHE A 101 5.96 -0.20 0.87
N GLU A 102 5.11 -1.12 1.35
CA GLU A 102 4.42 -1.01 2.65
C GLU A 102 5.42 -0.79 3.79
N ARG A 103 6.47 -1.62 3.88
CA ARG A 103 7.50 -1.53 4.92
C ARG A 103 8.26 -0.21 4.85
N TRP A 104 8.63 0.23 3.65
CA TRP A 104 9.27 1.53 3.43
C TRP A 104 8.37 2.69 3.86
N ALA A 105 7.10 2.68 3.45
CA ALA A 105 6.12 3.70 3.79
C ALA A 105 5.85 3.72 5.30
N SER A 106 5.77 2.55 5.93
CA SER A 106 5.59 2.35 7.38
C SER A 106 6.75 2.94 8.17
N TRP A 107 7.98 2.70 7.72
CA TRP A 107 9.18 3.30 8.31
C TRP A 107 9.17 4.83 8.20
N ARG A 108 8.84 5.37 7.02
CA ARG A 108 8.69 6.83 6.83
C ARG A 108 7.62 7.41 7.75
N ARG A 109 6.45 6.76 7.86
CA ARG A 109 5.33 7.20 8.71
C ARG A 109 5.75 7.29 10.19
N ARG A 110 6.45 6.28 10.71
CA ARG A 110 6.99 6.29 12.09
C ARG A 110 8.02 7.40 12.32
N ALA A 111 8.91 7.64 11.36
CA ALA A 111 9.95 8.67 11.49
C ALA A 111 9.34 10.09 11.61
N HIS A 112 8.25 10.37 10.90
CA HIS A 112 7.52 11.64 11.02
C HIS A 112 6.86 11.79 12.41
N GLY A 113 6.28 10.72 12.95
CA GLY A 113 5.75 10.71 14.31
C GLY A 113 6.82 11.03 15.35
N PHE A 114 8.00 10.42 15.24
CA PHE A 114 9.12 10.66 16.16
C PHE A 114 9.63 12.11 16.13
N LYS A 115 9.78 12.71 14.93
CA LYS A 115 10.19 14.12 14.81
C LYS A 115 9.21 15.07 15.47
N THR A 116 7.91 14.84 15.26
CA THR A 116 6.83 15.66 15.83
C THR A 116 6.81 15.56 17.35
N TYR A 117 6.89 14.33 17.89
CA TYR A 117 6.94 14.08 19.32
C TYR A 117 8.16 14.73 19.98
N ARG A 118 9.36 14.58 19.38
CA ARG A 118 10.58 15.19 19.88
C ARG A 118 10.47 16.72 19.92
N HIS A 119 9.88 17.34 18.89
CA HIS A 119 9.67 18.78 18.86
C HIS A 119 8.71 19.24 19.96
N TYR A 120 7.63 18.50 20.21
CA TYR A 120 6.69 18.80 21.29
C TYR A 120 7.35 18.72 22.68
N LEU A 121 8.15 17.68 22.93
CA LEU A 121 8.91 17.55 24.17
C LEU A 121 9.94 18.68 24.36
N LEU A 122 10.63 19.08 23.29
CA LEU A 122 11.59 20.18 23.33
C LEU A 122 10.90 21.52 23.57
N TYR A 123 9.79 21.79 22.88
CA TYR A 123 8.98 23.00 23.06
C TYR A 123 8.43 23.08 24.49
N ASN A 124 7.83 22.01 25.01
CA ASN A 124 7.30 22.00 26.37
C ASN A 124 8.42 22.17 27.42
N ARG A 125 9.60 21.59 27.19
CA ARG A 125 10.78 21.80 28.06
C ARG A 125 11.29 23.25 28.03
N LEU A 126 11.17 23.95 26.90
CA LEU A 126 11.58 25.35 26.75
C LEU A 126 10.56 26.33 27.33
N VAL A 127 9.26 26.02 27.24
CA VAL A 127 8.17 26.86 27.78
C VAL A 127 8.02 26.72 29.30
N CYS A 128 8.32 25.55 29.87
CA CYS A 128 8.29 25.32 31.32
C CYS A 128 9.60 25.70 32.04
N ARG A 129 10.45 26.53 31.44
CA ARG A 129 11.63 27.16 32.06
C ARG A 129 11.45 28.66 32.08
#